data_AF-A0A944C825-F1
#
_entry.id   AF-A0A944C825-F1
#
_cell.length_a   1.000
_cell.length_b   1.000
_cell.length_c   1.000
_cell.angle_alpha   90.00
_cell.angle_beta   90.00
_cell.angle_gamma   90.00
#
_symmetry.space_group_name_H-M   'P 1'
#
loop_
_entity.id
_entity.type
_entity.pdbx_description
1 polymer ?
#
loop_
_entity_poly.entity_id
_entity_poly.type
_entity_poly.pdbx_seq_one_letter_code
_entity_poly.pdbx_strand_id
1 'polypeptide(L)'
;MNYGHFDLENKEYVITRPDTPSAWANYLGSPEYGAIISNNAGGYSFVKSGANGRVIRYRFNAVANDQPGRYVYIKDNEDGDFWSASWAPVCKPLDNYKNECRHGTAYTVITSEYKS
;
A
#
# COMPACT_ATOMS: atom_id res chain seq x y z
N MET A 1 -1.05 17.86 -11.95
CA MET A 1 -0.11 16.81 -11.51
C MET A 1 -0.78 15.46 -11.69
N ASN A 2 -0.04 14.45 -12.13
CA ASN A 2 -0.57 13.10 -12.33
C ASN A 2 0.23 12.11 -11.46
N TYR A 3 -0.46 11.18 -10.80
CA TYR A 3 0.13 10.17 -9.90
C TYR A 3 0.03 8.76 -10.47
N GLY A 4 -0.63 8.59 -11.62
CA GLY A 4 -0.85 7.28 -12.21
C GLY A 4 -1.58 7.32 -13.55
N HIS A 5 -1.94 6.15 -14.05
CA HIS A 5 -2.67 5.99 -15.31
C HIS A 5 -3.42 4.65 -15.34
N PHE A 6 -4.37 4.53 -16.27
CA PHE A 6 -5.02 3.26 -16.53
C PHE A 6 -4.14 2.41 -17.45
N ASP A 7 -3.93 1.16 -17.05
CA ASP A 7 -3.41 0.10 -17.89
C ASP A 7 -4.62 -0.73 -18.35
N LEU A 8 -5.09 -0.45 -19.57
CA LEU A 8 -6.31 -1.05 -20.11
C LEU A 8 -6.12 -2.52 -20.51
N GLU A 9 -4.89 -2.93 -20.80
CA GLU A 9 -4.57 -4.31 -21.16
C GLU A 9 -4.69 -5.20 -19.94
N ASN A 10 -4.07 -4.79 -18.83
CA ASN A 10 -4.11 -5.53 -17.56
C ASN A 10 -5.36 -5.23 -16.71
N LYS A 11 -6.13 -4.20 -17.08
CA LYS A 11 -7.31 -3.71 -16.34
C LYS A 11 -6.94 -3.24 -14.93
N GLU A 12 -5.86 -2.48 -14.86
CA GLU A 12 -5.29 -1.96 -13.63
C GLU A 12 -5.27 -0.43 -13.63
N TYR A 13 -5.25 0.15 -12.43
CA TYR A 13 -4.78 1.50 -12.24
C TYR A 13 -3.37 1.46 -11.68
N VAL A 14 -2.42 2.05 -12.41
CA VAL A 14 -0.99 2.07 -12.11
C VAL A 14 -0.63 3.40 -11.45
N ILE A 15 -0.23 3.36 -10.19
CA ILE A 15 0.24 4.49 -9.39
C ILE A 15 1.76 4.50 -9.48
N THR A 16 2.32 5.52 -10.13
CA THR A 16 3.77 5.63 -10.39
C THR A 16 4.48 6.50 -9.36
N ARG A 17 3.74 7.08 -8.41
CA ARG A 17 4.24 7.91 -7.32
C ARG A 17 3.47 7.61 -6.03
N PRO A 18 4.16 7.21 -4.94
CA PRO A 18 3.49 6.78 -3.72
C PRO A 18 2.99 7.92 -2.83
N ASP A 19 3.45 9.16 -3.08
CA ASP A 19 3.08 10.38 -2.36
C ASP A 19 1.77 11.00 -2.87
N THR A 20 0.78 10.15 -3.12
CA THR A 20 -0.57 10.56 -3.53
C THR A 20 -1.16 11.54 -2.52
N PRO A 21 -1.99 12.52 -2.94
CA PRO A 21 -2.55 13.54 -2.03
C PRO A 21 -3.44 12.95 -0.92
N SER A 22 -3.86 11.70 -1.08
CA SER A 22 -4.59 10.89 -0.11
C SER A 22 -4.33 9.42 -0.40
N ALA A 23 -4.62 8.54 0.57
CA ALA A 23 -4.53 7.11 0.37
C ALA A 23 -5.52 6.68 -0.73
N TRP A 24 -5.00 6.10 -1.80
CA TRP A 24 -5.80 5.49 -2.84
C TRP A 24 -5.94 4.01 -2.51
N ALA A 25 -7.18 3.56 -2.36
CA ALA A 25 -7.46 2.24 -1.82
C ALA A 25 -8.08 1.31 -2.86
N ASN A 26 -7.84 0.03 -2.65
CA ASN A 26 -8.46 -1.09 -3.35
C ASN A 26 -9.08 -2.07 -2.35
N TYR A 27 -9.94 -2.93 -2.85
CA TYR A 27 -10.58 -4.01 -2.11
C TYR A 27 -10.01 -5.35 -2.55
N LEU A 28 -9.67 -6.19 -1.59
CA LEU A 28 -9.18 -7.55 -1.79
C LEU A 28 -10.18 -8.55 -1.23
N GLY A 29 -10.16 -9.76 -1.77
CA GLY A 29 -10.84 -10.92 -1.22
C GLY A 29 -12.16 -11.27 -1.88
N SER A 30 -13.08 -11.83 -1.09
CA SER A 30 -14.34 -12.43 -1.50
C SER A 30 -15.48 -11.98 -0.56
N PRO A 31 -16.74 -12.43 -0.77
CA PRO A 31 -17.82 -12.11 0.15
C PRO A 31 -17.59 -12.57 1.61
N GLU A 32 -16.75 -13.60 1.83
CA GLU A 32 -16.47 -14.12 3.18
C GLU A 32 -15.32 -13.38 3.88
N TYR A 33 -14.29 -12.99 3.12
CA TYR A 33 -13.14 -12.25 3.62
C TYR A 33 -12.93 -11.00 2.79
N GLY A 34 -12.98 -9.84 3.43
CA GLY A 34 -12.70 -8.56 2.80
C GLY A 34 -11.44 -7.92 3.36
N ALA A 35 -10.71 -7.21 2.51
CA ALA A 35 -9.62 -6.35 2.93
C ALA A 35 -9.62 -5.05 2.16
N ILE A 36 -9.40 -3.95 2.87
CA ILE A 36 -9.09 -2.65 2.27
C ILE A 36 -7.57 -2.51 2.32
N ILE A 37 -6.96 -2.15 1.19
CA ILE A 37 -5.52 -1.90 1.08
C ILE A 37 -5.28 -0.60 0.33
N SER A 38 -4.38 0.24 0.81
CA SER A 38 -3.96 1.45 0.09
C SER A 38 -2.74 1.22 -0.81
N ASN A 39 -2.40 2.22 -1.61
CA ASN A 39 -1.15 2.29 -2.36
C ASN A 39 0.11 2.24 -1.48
N ASN A 40 -0.01 2.58 -0.19
CA ASN A 40 1.05 2.50 0.81
C ASN A 40 0.88 1.30 1.78
N ALA A 41 0.14 0.27 1.36
CA ALA A 41 -0.14 -0.95 2.12
C ALA A 41 -0.88 -0.75 3.46
N GLY A 42 -1.41 0.44 3.70
CA GLY A 42 -2.32 0.75 4.81
C GLY A 42 -3.68 0.06 4.64
N GLY A 43 -4.45 0.02 5.73
CA GLY A 43 -5.81 -0.52 5.72
C GLY A 43 -6.01 -1.71 6.67
N TYR A 44 -7.18 -2.35 6.57
CA TYR A 44 -7.56 -3.46 7.45
C TYR A 44 -8.25 -4.60 6.71
N SER A 45 -8.34 -5.76 7.36
CA SER A 45 -9.08 -6.92 6.90
C SER A 45 -10.15 -7.34 7.89
N PHE A 46 -11.13 -8.07 7.38
CA PHE A 46 -12.26 -8.56 8.15
C PHE A 46 -12.85 -9.84 7.55
N VAL A 47 -13.49 -10.64 8.41
CA VAL A 47 -14.28 -11.82 8.02
C VAL A 47 -15.76 -11.47 8.19
N LYS A 48 -16.54 -11.57 7.11
CA LYS A 48 -18.00 -11.32 7.03
C LYS A 48 -18.48 -9.89 7.37
N SER A 49 -17.90 -9.21 8.35
CA SER A 49 -18.32 -7.88 8.80
C SER A 49 -17.12 -6.95 9.02
N GLY A 50 -17.10 -5.81 8.32
CA GLY A 50 -16.07 -4.79 8.52
C GLY A 50 -16.07 -4.14 9.92
N ALA A 51 -17.17 -4.26 10.67
CA ALA A 51 -17.31 -3.74 12.03
C ALA A 51 -16.96 -4.81 13.08
N ASN A 52 -17.66 -5.95 13.05
CA ASN A 52 -17.57 -6.97 14.09
C ASN A 52 -16.56 -8.09 13.79
N GLY A 53 -16.18 -8.25 12.52
CA GLY A 53 -15.28 -9.32 12.06
C GLY A 53 -13.87 -8.85 11.80
N ARG A 54 -13.43 -7.74 12.39
CA ARG A 54 -12.14 -7.11 12.08
C ARG A 54 -10.96 -7.97 12.55
N VAL A 55 -10.01 -8.21 11.64
CA VAL A 55 -8.82 -9.05 11.89
C VAL A 55 -7.62 -8.18 12.28
N ILE A 56 -7.36 -7.10 11.54
CA ILE A 56 -6.28 -6.13 11.85
C ILE A 56 -6.86 -4.73 12.07
N ARG A 57 -6.16 -3.90 12.85
CA ARG A 57 -6.61 -2.54 13.19
C ARG A 57 -6.38 -1.55 12.03
N TYR A 58 -7.12 -0.45 12.05
CA TYR A 58 -6.90 0.73 11.21
C TYR A 58 -7.39 1.98 11.96
N ARG A 59 -6.67 3.10 11.85
CA ARG A 59 -7.03 4.36 12.51
C ARG A 59 -7.60 5.34 11.50
N PHE A 60 -8.91 5.53 11.55
CA PHE A 60 -9.59 6.51 10.71
C PHE A 60 -9.24 7.94 11.15
N ASN A 61 -9.00 8.82 10.19
CA ASN A 61 -8.76 10.25 10.41
C ASN A 61 -7.64 10.58 11.42
N ALA A 62 -6.60 9.75 11.46
CA ALA A 62 -5.46 9.95 12.36
C ALA A 62 -4.39 10.85 11.73
N VAL A 63 -3.61 11.52 12.59
CA VAL A 63 -2.32 12.11 12.22
C VAL A 63 -1.32 10.97 11.97
N ALA A 64 -0.58 11.06 10.86
CA ALA A 64 -0.05 9.89 10.15
C ALA A 64 -1.19 8.98 9.67
N ASN A 65 -1.86 9.46 8.62
CA ASN A 65 -2.99 8.78 7.99
C ASN A 65 -2.57 7.42 7.41
N ASP A 66 -3.55 6.60 7.07
CA ASP A 66 -3.32 5.33 6.37
C ASP A 66 -2.52 4.28 7.19
N GLN A 67 -2.76 4.21 8.50
CA GLN A 67 -2.05 3.30 9.40
C GLN A 67 -2.94 2.70 10.51
N PRO A 68 -2.60 1.49 11.01
CA PRO A 68 -1.56 0.58 10.51
C PRO A 68 -1.98 -0.15 9.20
N GLY A 69 -1.11 -1.04 8.74
CA GLY A 69 -1.24 -1.75 7.47
C GLY A 69 -0.43 -3.05 7.45
N ARG A 70 -0.20 -3.59 6.26
CA ARG A 70 0.50 -4.84 6.00
C ARG A 70 1.90 -4.53 5.50
N TYR A 71 2.81 -4.27 6.43
CA TYR A 71 4.15 -3.79 6.08
C TYR A 71 5.17 -4.93 6.06
N VAL A 72 6.00 -4.92 5.03
CA VAL A 72 7.23 -5.71 4.97
C VAL A 72 8.38 -4.72 5.10
N TYR A 73 9.20 -4.89 6.13
CA TYR A 73 10.41 -4.11 6.33
C TYR A 73 11.61 -4.90 5.82
N ILE A 74 12.49 -4.21 5.12
CA ILE A 74 13.73 -4.74 4.57
C ILE A 74 14.86 -3.97 5.24
N LYS A 75 15.88 -4.69 5.70
CA LYS A 75 17.07 -4.12 6.32
C LYS A 75 18.31 -4.67 5.63
N ASP A 76 19.19 -3.78 5.21
CA ASP A 76 20.52 -4.11 4.77
C ASP A 76 21.38 -4.45 6.00
N ASN A 77 22.03 -5.60 5.99
CA ASN A 77 22.85 -6.05 7.11
C ASN A 77 24.27 -5.48 7.06
N GLU A 78 24.73 -4.94 5.93
CA GLU A 78 26.07 -4.38 5.79
C GLU A 78 26.17 -2.99 6.44
N ASP A 79 25.25 -2.09 6.13
CA ASP A 79 25.24 -0.72 6.66
C ASP A 79 24.13 -0.45 7.69
N GLY A 80 23.22 -1.42 7.89
CA GLY A 80 22.14 -1.33 8.87
C GLY A 80 20.96 -0.47 8.43
N ASP A 81 20.98 0.09 7.21
CA ASP A 81 19.88 0.88 6.68
C ASP A 81 18.63 0.02 6.46
N PHE A 82 17.45 0.62 6.53
CA PHE A 82 16.19 -0.09 6.39
C PHE A 82 15.14 0.73 5.65
N TRP A 83 14.22 0.03 4.99
CA TRP A 83 13.09 0.60 4.28
C TRP A 83 11.87 -0.33 4.36
N SER A 84 10.70 0.17 3.99
CA SER A 84 9.51 -0.65 3.78
C SER A 84 9.39 -1.01 2.30
N ALA A 85 8.80 -2.17 1.97
CA ALA A 85 8.52 -2.58 0.59
C ALA A 85 7.39 -1.74 -0.07
N SER A 86 6.53 -1.16 0.76
CA SER A 86 5.72 0.01 0.42
C SER A 86 6.48 1.28 0.81
N TRP A 87 6.18 2.42 0.20
CA TRP A 87 6.88 3.66 0.54
C TRP A 87 6.68 4.05 2.00
N ALA A 88 5.43 4.15 2.46
CA ALA A 88 5.13 4.22 3.89
C ALA A 88 5.28 2.83 4.55
N PRO A 89 5.59 2.73 5.86
CA PRO A 89 5.69 3.83 6.81
C PRO A 89 7.10 4.42 6.95
N VAL A 90 8.13 3.87 6.30
CA VAL A 90 9.51 4.39 6.45
C VAL A 90 9.72 5.69 5.68
N CYS A 91 9.04 5.85 4.54
CA CYS A 91 9.02 7.06 3.71
C CYS A 91 10.42 7.52 3.27
N LYS A 92 11.21 6.62 2.67
CA LYS A 92 12.52 6.98 2.09
C LYS A 92 12.39 8.11 1.05
N PRO A 93 13.42 8.97 0.89
CA PRO A 93 13.41 10.02 -0.13
C PRO A 93 13.16 9.47 -1.53
N LEU A 94 12.19 10.04 -2.26
CA LEU A 94 11.73 9.53 -3.56
C LEU A 94 12.75 9.72 -4.69
N ASP A 95 13.74 10.57 -4.47
CA ASP A 95 14.93 10.75 -5.29
C ASP A 95 15.80 9.49 -5.34
N ASN A 96 15.70 8.60 -4.34
CA ASN A 96 16.44 7.33 -4.27
C ASN A 96 15.53 6.09 -4.13
N TYR A 97 14.22 6.29 -3.97
CA TYR A 97 13.24 5.22 -3.75
C TYR A 97 12.20 5.24 -4.88
N LYS A 98 12.23 4.23 -5.74
CA LYS A 98 11.24 4.04 -6.79
C LYS A 98 10.13 3.14 -6.26
N ASN A 99 8.89 3.49 -6.58
CA ASN A 99 7.71 2.69 -6.20
C ASN A 99 6.69 2.68 -7.33
N GLU A 100 6.07 1.53 -7.53
CA GLU A 100 4.88 1.39 -8.35
C GLU A 100 3.84 0.58 -7.58
N CYS A 101 2.59 1.05 -7.57
CA CYS A 101 1.46 0.31 -7.04
C CYS A 101 0.42 0.08 -8.15
N ARG A 102 0.08 -1.18 -8.39
CA ARG A 102 -0.94 -1.59 -9.36
C ARG A 102 -2.16 -2.10 -8.62
N HIS A 103 -3.27 -1.39 -8.75
CA HIS A 103 -4.56 -1.83 -8.26
C HIS A 103 -5.32 -2.51 -9.40
N GLY A 104 -5.50 -3.83 -9.29
CA GLY A 104 -6.37 -4.61 -10.18
C GLY A 104 -7.66 -5.04 -9.50
N THR A 105 -8.45 -5.87 -10.19
CA THR A 105 -9.71 -6.38 -9.61
C THR A 105 -9.41 -7.44 -8.55
N ALA A 106 -9.68 -7.11 -7.29
CA ALA A 106 -9.48 -7.98 -6.12
C ALA A 106 -8.01 -8.31 -5.77
N TYR A 107 -7.04 -7.63 -6.38
CA TYR A 107 -5.62 -7.76 -6.05
C TYR A 107 -4.88 -6.42 -6.08
N THR A 108 -3.72 -6.36 -5.42
CA THR A 108 -2.81 -5.21 -5.48
C THR A 108 -1.38 -5.70 -5.48
N VAL A 109 -0.56 -5.13 -6.36
CA VAL A 109 0.89 -5.36 -6.42
C VAL A 109 1.58 -4.06 -6.06
N ILE A 110 2.48 -4.09 -5.08
CA ILE A 110 3.34 -2.96 -4.73
C ILE A 110 4.78 -3.41 -4.97
N THR A 111 5.49 -2.68 -5.82
CA THR A 111 6.88 -2.93 -6.17
C THR A 111 7.71 -1.73 -5.77
N SER A 112 8.89 -1.97 -5.21
CA SER A 112 9.83 -0.93 -4.82
C SER A 112 11.26 -1.29 -5.19
N GLU A 113 12.04 -0.28 -5.55
CA GLU A 113 13.48 -0.37 -5.78
C GLU A 113 14.18 0.73 -4.96
N TYR A 114 15.17 0.35 -4.17
CA TYR A 114 15.96 1.22 -3.31
C TYR A 114 17.34 0.62 -3.15
N LYS A 115 18.40 1.43 -3.30
CA LYS A 115 19.81 0.99 -3.32
C LYS A 115 20.09 -0.16 -4.32
N SER A 116 19.76 0.08 -5.59
CA SER A 116 20.16 -0.76 -6.73
C SER A 116 21.59 -0.46 -7.17
#